data_AF-A0A7S0DSZ3-F1
#
_entry.id   AF-A0A7S0DSZ3-F1
#
_cell.length_a   1.000
_cell.length_b   1.000
_cell.length_c   1.000
_cell.angle_alpha   90.00
_cell.angle_beta   90.00
_cell.angle_gamma   90.00
#
_symmetry.space_group_name_H-M   'P 1'
#
loop_
_entity.id
_entity.type
_entity.pdbx_description
1 polymer ?
#
loop_
_entity_poly.entity_id
_entity_poly.type
_entity_poly.pdbx_seq_one_letter_code
_entity_poly.pdbx_strand_id
1 'polypeptide(L)'
;ASGKVKLFPSFLNSMKSMIIRPVTFLKSPQFFWIWLVYGSTYAAANITETVCDHLETDVALPKLLSTFATNTSTCIAKDQAFAKMFGTKVPSAVPRQSYAIWLTRDILSMAVFFTLPPIAGRGIADYTGSERSGYYVAQFFCPLVFQTFLTPIHLLGYDAYNNPNNTVRQRIQFVKKDYWKNIGMRCFRQISPWSIGTIGNSELRRYFTRLFASK
;
A
#
# COMPACT_ATOMS: atom_id res chain seq x y z
N ALA A 1 -1.14 -16.18 -3.45
CA ALA A 1 0.25 -16.09 -2.95
C ALA A 1 0.54 -16.99 -1.75
N SER A 2 -0.31 -17.09 -0.71
CA SER A 2 0.05 -17.82 0.52
C SER A 2 -0.51 -19.26 0.66
N GLY A 3 -0.89 -19.90 -0.45
CA GLY A 3 -1.02 -21.36 -0.53
C GLY A 3 -2.25 -22.05 0.09
N LYS A 4 -2.93 -21.50 1.11
CA LYS A 4 -4.12 -22.15 1.70
C LYS A 4 -5.38 -22.15 0.82
N VAL A 5 -5.56 -21.13 -0.01
CA VAL A 5 -6.76 -20.98 -0.87
C VAL A 5 -6.37 -20.40 -2.23
N LYS A 6 -7.02 -20.85 -3.31
CA LYS A 6 -6.87 -20.27 -4.64
C LYS A 6 -7.22 -18.77 -4.61
N LEU A 7 -6.37 -17.95 -5.22
CA LEU A 7 -6.41 -16.48 -5.13
C LEU A 7 -7.75 -15.88 -5.57
N PHE A 8 -8.28 -16.32 -6.71
CA PHE A 8 -9.46 -15.73 -7.34
C PHE A 8 -10.79 -16.12 -6.66
N PRO A 9 -11.04 -17.39 -6.28
CA PRO A 9 -12.20 -17.74 -5.47
C PRO A 9 -12.24 -17.05 -4.11
N SER A 10 -11.08 -16.91 -3.44
CA SER A 10 -10.99 -16.20 -2.17
C SER A 10 -11.38 -14.72 -2.31
N PHE A 11 -10.97 -14.09 -3.42
CA PHE A 11 -11.35 -12.73 -3.75
C PHE A 11 -12.85 -12.58 -3.98
N LEU A 12 -13.45 -13.42 -4.85
CA LEU A 12 -14.88 -13.38 -5.13
C LEU A 12 -15.72 -13.62 -3.87
N ASN A 13 -15.29 -14.54 -3.00
CA ASN A 13 -15.95 -14.78 -1.72
C ASN A 13 -15.86 -13.56 -0.79
N SER A 14 -14.74 -12.82 -0.82
CA SER A 14 -14.59 -11.59 -0.04
C SER A 14 -15.53 -10.49 -0.53
N MET A 15 -15.66 -10.32 -1.86
CA MET A 15 -16.62 -9.38 -2.45
C MET A 15 -18.07 -9.77 -2.14
N LYS A 16 -18.41 -11.06 -2.28
CA LYS A 16 -19.72 -11.58 -1.90
C LYS A 16 -20.03 -11.34 -0.43
N SER A 17 -19.07 -11.56 0.46
CA SER A 17 -19.23 -11.29 1.89
C SER A 17 -19.40 -9.80 2.21
N MET A 18 -18.75 -8.91 1.46
CA MET A 18 -18.91 -7.47 1.62
C MET A 18 -20.36 -7.03 1.34
N ILE A 19 -20.98 -7.61 0.31
CA ILE A 19 -22.35 -7.29 -0.09
C ILE A 19 -23.37 -7.98 0.83
N ILE A 20 -23.21 -9.27 1.07
CA ILE A 20 -24.22 -10.09 1.75
C ILE A 20 -24.10 -10.01 3.28
N ARG A 21 -22.90 -9.78 3.82
CA ARG A 21 -22.62 -9.76 5.27
C ARG A 21 -21.64 -8.63 5.64
N PRO A 22 -22.04 -7.36 5.46
CA PRO A 22 -21.16 -6.21 5.61
C PRO A 22 -20.55 -6.11 7.02
N VAL A 23 -21.33 -6.34 8.08
CA VAL A 23 -20.82 -6.28 9.47
C VAL A 23 -19.77 -7.36 9.73
N THR A 24 -19.97 -8.57 9.21
CA THR A 24 -18.98 -9.66 9.33
C THR A 24 -17.70 -9.32 8.58
N PHE A 25 -17.82 -8.72 7.38
CA PHE A 25 -16.67 -8.28 6.60
C PHE A 25 -15.87 -7.18 7.33
N LEU A 26 -16.55 -6.18 7.89
CA LEU A 26 -15.91 -5.10 8.65
C LEU A 26 -15.23 -5.60 9.94
N LYS A 27 -15.77 -6.65 10.57
CA LYS A 27 -15.15 -7.32 11.73
C LYS A 27 -14.02 -8.28 11.35
N SER A 28 -13.74 -8.47 10.05
CA SER A 28 -12.72 -9.42 9.62
C SER A 28 -11.31 -8.89 9.96
N PRO A 29 -10.39 -9.76 10.45
CA PRO A 29 -9.02 -9.35 10.73
C PRO A 29 -8.31 -8.79 9.49
N GLN A 30 -8.63 -9.29 8.30
CA GLN A 30 -8.08 -8.82 7.04
C GLN A 30 -8.46 -7.35 6.78
N PHE A 31 -9.74 -7.03 6.93
CA PHE A 31 -10.22 -5.67 6.76
C PHE A 31 -9.57 -4.73 7.77
N PHE A 32 -9.52 -5.14 9.05
CA PHE A 32 -8.91 -4.35 10.11
C PHE A 32 -7.46 -3.94 9.78
N TRP A 33 -6.61 -4.87 9.34
CA TRP A 33 -5.22 -4.54 8.99
C TRP A 33 -5.10 -3.61 7.80
N ILE A 34 -5.98 -3.75 6.80
CA ILE A 34 -6.00 -2.85 5.63
C ILE A 34 -6.48 -1.45 6.04
N TRP A 35 -7.55 -1.39 6.83
CA TRP A 35 -8.06 -0.15 7.38
C TRP A 35 -7.01 0.54 8.27
N LEU A 36 -6.30 -0.21 9.11
CA LEU A 36 -5.28 0.32 9.99
C LEU A 36 -4.15 0.99 9.20
N VAL A 37 -3.63 0.33 8.16
CA VAL A 37 -2.54 0.87 7.33
C VAL A 37 -2.95 2.19 6.67
N TYR A 38 -4.10 2.22 5.99
CA TYR A 38 -4.52 3.41 5.26
C TYR A 38 -5.02 4.51 6.20
N GLY A 39 -5.82 4.13 7.20
CA GLY A 39 -6.34 5.05 8.22
C GLY A 39 -5.23 5.72 9.01
N SER A 40 -4.22 4.98 9.47
CA SER A 40 -3.09 5.56 10.19
C SER A 40 -2.24 6.46 9.29
N THR A 41 -2.04 6.08 8.03
CA THR A 41 -1.25 6.89 7.08
C THR A 41 -1.94 8.22 6.80
N TYR A 42 -3.25 8.23 6.56
CA TYR A 42 -4.02 9.46 6.36
C TYR A 42 -4.12 10.29 7.64
N ALA A 43 -4.32 9.66 8.79
CA ALA A 43 -4.29 10.36 10.07
C ALA A 43 -2.94 11.05 10.30
N ALA A 44 -1.82 10.34 10.09
CA ALA A 44 -0.48 10.90 10.22
C ALA A 44 -0.26 12.08 9.25
N ALA A 45 -0.69 11.96 7.99
CA ALA A 45 -0.62 13.05 7.01
C ALA A 45 -1.39 14.28 7.48
N ASN A 46 -2.66 14.11 7.86
CA ASN A 46 -3.54 15.20 8.26
C ASN A 46 -3.11 15.86 9.58
N ILE A 47 -2.69 15.07 10.57
CA ILE A 47 -2.17 15.58 11.85
C ILE A 47 -0.92 16.40 11.60
N THR A 48 0.01 15.87 10.79
CA THR A 48 1.27 16.58 10.48
C THR A 48 1.00 17.90 9.77
N GLU A 49 0.11 17.90 8.77
CA GLU A 49 -0.30 19.15 8.11
C GLU A 49 -0.89 20.14 9.11
N THR A 50 -1.83 19.73 9.96
CA THR A 50 -2.45 20.62 10.95
C THR A 50 -1.44 21.19 11.95
N VAL A 51 -0.48 20.39 12.40
CA VAL A 51 0.58 20.86 13.31
C VAL A 51 1.50 21.83 12.60
N CYS A 52 1.92 21.54 11.37
CA CYS A 52 2.78 22.45 10.59
C CYS A 52 2.08 23.76 10.24
N ASP A 53 0.79 23.71 9.89
CA ASP A 53 -0.05 24.88 9.63
C ASP A 53 -0.13 25.77 10.88
N HIS A 54 -0.29 25.18 12.08
CA HIS A 54 -0.36 25.92 13.34
C HIS A 54 0.99 26.51 13.77
N LEU A 55 2.09 25.85 13.42
CA LEU A 55 3.46 26.30 13.73
C LEU A 55 4.06 27.19 12.63
N GLU A 56 3.31 27.50 11.57
CA GLU A 56 3.75 28.28 10.42
C GLU A 56 5.07 27.78 9.81
N THR A 57 5.23 26.45 9.70
CA THR A 57 6.45 25.80 9.21
C THR A 57 6.23 25.00 7.93
N ASP A 58 7.31 24.71 7.20
CA ASP A 58 7.23 23.89 6.00
C ASP A 58 6.74 22.47 6.32
N VAL A 59 5.70 22.05 5.59
CA VAL A 59 5.02 20.77 5.80
C VAL A 59 5.67 19.62 5.04
N ALA A 60 6.51 19.91 4.03
CA ALA A 60 6.95 18.90 3.07
C ALA A 60 7.77 17.79 3.74
N LEU A 61 8.81 18.16 4.49
CA LEU A 61 9.68 17.19 5.17
C LEU A 61 9.01 16.49 6.35
N PRO A 62 8.33 17.20 7.30
CA PRO A 62 7.64 16.54 8.40
C PRO A 62 6.58 15.54 7.92
N LYS A 63 5.77 15.91 6.93
CA LYS A 63 4.74 15.02 6.37
C LYS A 63 5.36 13.81 5.71
N LEU A 64 6.46 13.99 4.96
CA LEU A 64 7.19 12.88 4.35
C LEU A 64 7.66 11.88 5.41
N LEU A 65 8.36 12.35 6.45
CA LEU A 65 8.90 11.48 7.51
C LEU A 65 7.80 10.79 8.32
N SER A 66 6.77 11.54 8.71
CA SER A 66 5.64 11.03 9.50
C SER A 66 4.83 9.97 8.75
N THR A 67 4.51 10.24 7.49
CA THR A 67 3.78 9.29 6.65
C THR A 67 4.64 8.08 6.29
N PHE A 68 5.94 8.26 6.00
CA PHE A 68 6.87 7.17 5.77
C PHE A 68 6.95 6.24 6.99
N ALA A 69 7.27 6.79 8.17
CA ALA A 69 7.42 6.00 9.40
C ALA A 69 6.12 5.24 9.74
N THR A 70 4.98 5.92 9.65
CA THR A 70 3.67 5.32 9.94
C THR A 70 3.29 4.24 8.93
N ASN A 71 3.45 4.52 7.64
CA ASN A 71 3.07 3.58 6.59
C ASN A 71 3.96 2.34 6.59
N THR A 72 5.28 2.50 6.67
CA THR A 72 6.22 1.37 6.70
C THR A 72 5.98 0.50 7.93
N SER A 73 5.81 1.10 9.12
CA SER A 73 5.58 0.34 10.36
C SER A 73 4.29 -0.49 10.28
N THR A 74 3.19 0.13 9.85
CA THR A 74 1.90 -0.56 9.75
C THR A 74 1.87 -1.57 8.59
N CYS A 75 2.55 -1.29 7.48
CA CYS A 75 2.68 -2.24 6.37
C CYS A 75 3.42 -3.50 6.78
N ILE A 76 4.53 -3.37 7.51
CA ILE A 76 5.29 -4.50 8.04
C ILE A 76 4.46 -5.30 9.05
N ALA A 77 3.78 -4.64 9.98
CA ALA A 77 2.89 -5.31 10.94
C ALA A 77 1.75 -6.08 10.25
N LYS A 78 1.13 -5.47 9.22
CA LYS A 78 0.14 -6.12 8.36
C LYS A 78 0.73 -7.33 7.63
N ASP A 79 1.93 -7.21 7.05
CA ASP A 79 2.56 -8.32 6.32
C ASP A 79 2.92 -9.49 7.24
N GLN A 80 3.41 -9.22 8.44
CA GLN A 80 3.59 -10.23 9.49
C GLN A 80 2.28 -10.94 9.81
N ALA A 81 1.21 -10.17 10.05
CA ALA A 81 -0.09 -10.74 10.38
C ALA A 81 -0.66 -11.59 9.23
N PHE A 82 -0.50 -11.12 7.99
CA PHE A 82 -0.96 -11.82 6.80
C PHE A 82 -0.15 -13.10 6.56
N ALA A 83 1.16 -13.07 6.81
CA ALA A 83 1.99 -14.26 6.73
C ALA A 83 1.53 -15.33 7.73
N LYS A 84 1.18 -14.93 8.97
CA LYS A 84 0.64 -15.84 9.98
C LYS A 84 -0.77 -16.36 9.63
N MET A 85 -1.68 -15.48 9.20
CA MET A 85 -3.07 -15.84 8.89
C MET A 85 -3.18 -16.73 7.65
N PHE A 86 -2.42 -16.41 6.60
CA PHE A 86 -2.55 -17.07 5.31
C PHE A 86 -1.44 -18.04 5.01
N GLY A 87 -0.39 -18.13 5.83
CA GLY A 87 0.75 -19.02 5.64
C GLY A 87 0.37 -20.48 5.46
N THR A 88 1.20 -21.24 4.75
CA THR A 88 1.02 -22.69 4.53
C THR A 88 1.43 -23.52 5.74
N LYS A 89 2.23 -22.94 6.64
CA LYS A 89 2.70 -23.58 7.87
C LYS A 89 1.90 -23.13 9.09
N VAL A 90 2.10 -23.82 10.21
CA VAL A 90 1.61 -23.39 11.52
C VAL A 90 2.16 -21.99 11.85
N PRO A 91 1.32 -21.03 12.29
CA PRO A 91 1.76 -19.70 12.65
C PRO A 91 2.96 -19.74 13.61
N SER A 92 4.05 -19.10 13.22
CA SER A 92 5.31 -19.10 13.96
C SER A 92 5.98 -17.72 13.90
N ALA A 93 7.11 -17.57 14.61
CA ALA A 93 7.92 -16.36 14.53
C ALA A 93 8.31 -16.07 13.07
N VAL A 94 8.22 -14.80 12.68
CA VAL A 94 8.61 -14.37 11.34
C VAL A 94 10.14 -14.21 11.31
N PRO A 95 10.85 -14.81 10.36
CA PRO A 95 12.31 -14.65 10.24
C PRO A 95 12.71 -13.20 9.97
N ARG A 96 13.88 -12.78 10.49
CA ARG A 96 14.46 -11.44 10.22
C ARG A 96 14.58 -11.13 8.73
N GLN A 97 14.85 -12.15 7.92
CA GLN A 97 14.93 -12.05 6.46
C GLN A 97 13.61 -11.58 5.83
N SER A 98 12.45 -12.06 6.29
CA SER A 98 11.15 -11.61 5.79
C SER A 98 10.93 -10.13 6.08
N TYR A 99 11.28 -9.67 7.28
CA TYR A 99 11.20 -8.25 7.66
C TYR A 99 12.10 -7.38 6.79
N ALA A 100 13.36 -7.79 6.59
CA ALA A 100 14.30 -7.07 5.75
C ALA A 100 13.77 -6.95 4.30
N ILE A 101 13.22 -8.03 3.73
CA ILE A 101 12.66 -8.02 2.38
C ILE A 101 11.44 -7.09 2.28
N TRP A 102 10.53 -7.13 3.25
CA TRP A 102 9.36 -6.23 3.26
C TRP A 102 9.73 -4.77 3.48
N LEU A 103 10.73 -4.51 4.33
CA LEU A 103 11.27 -3.17 4.53
C LEU A 103 11.92 -2.62 3.25
N THR A 104 12.74 -3.42 2.56
CA THR A 104 13.32 -3.05 1.26
C THR A 104 12.25 -2.70 0.24
N ARG A 105 11.17 -3.50 0.16
CA ARG A 105 10.03 -3.18 -0.70
C ARG A 105 9.43 -1.82 -0.34
N ASP A 106 9.21 -1.53 0.93
CA ASP A 106 8.58 -0.28 1.35
C ASP A 106 9.46 0.94 1.08
N ILE A 107 10.77 0.84 1.33
CA ILE A 107 11.73 1.90 1.00
C ILE A 107 11.70 2.19 -0.50
N LEU A 108 11.77 1.16 -1.34
CA LEU A 108 11.72 1.33 -2.80
C LEU A 108 10.39 1.94 -3.26
N SER A 109 9.28 1.48 -2.69
CA SER A 109 7.94 2.00 -3.02
C SER A 109 7.86 3.49 -2.70
N MET A 110 8.28 3.89 -1.50
CA MET A 110 8.22 5.27 -1.06
C MET A 110 9.17 6.17 -1.84
N ALA A 111 10.42 5.75 -2.03
CA ALA A 111 11.40 6.49 -2.82
C ALA A 111 10.86 6.80 -4.23
N VAL A 112 10.24 5.81 -4.87
CA VAL A 112 9.64 5.99 -6.20
C VAL A 112 8.40 6.87 -6.12
N PHE A 113 7.48 6.62 -5.20
CA PHE A 113 6.18 7.31 -5.18
C PHE A 113 6.28 8.77 -4.76
N PHE A 114 7.32 9.16 -4.03
CA PHE A 114 7.57 10.57 -3.72
C PHE A 114 8.39 11.28 -4.78
N THR A 115 9.33 10.58 -5.45
CA THR A 115 10.25 11.23 -6.39
C THR A 115 9.72 11.25 -7.82
N LEU A 116 9.09 10.15 -8.25
CA LEU A 116 8.79 9.94 -9.66
C LEU A 116 7.56 10.70 -10.17
N PRO A 117 6.43 10.79 -9.44
CA PRO A 117 5.25 11.48 -9.97
C PRO A 117 5.46 12.96 -10.33
N PRO A 118 6.19 13.79 -9.55
CA PRO A 118 6.50 15.16 -9.95
C PRO A 118 7.40 15.27 -11.19
N ILE A 119 8.27 14.29 -11.42
CA ILE A 119 9.18 14.27 -12.58
C ILE A 119 8.42 13.79 -13.83
N ALA A 120 7.75 12.65 -13.71
CA ALA A 120 6.96 12.06 -14.79
C ALA A 120 5.79 12.96 -15.18
N GLY A 121 5.12 13.59 -14.20
CA GLY A 121 4.00 14.50 -14.42
C GLY A 121 4.37 15.72 -15.26
N ARG A 122 5.54 16.33 -15.00
CA ARG A 122 6.08 17.41 -15.84
C ARG A 122 6.37 16.94 -17.27
N GLY A 123 6.94 15.75 -17.43
CA GLY A 123 7.24 15.17 -18.74
C GLY A 123 6.02 14.83 -19.60
N ILE A 124 4.83 14.71 -19.00
CA ILE A 124 3.56 14.44 -19.71
C ILE A 124 2.58 15.62 -19.66
N ALA A 125 3.02 16.79 -19.16
CA ALA A 125 2.16 17.95 -18.97
C ALA A 125 1.51 18.40 -20.30
N ASP A 126 2.29 18.43 -21.38
CA ASP A 126 1.82 18.85 -22.71
C ASP A 126 0.72 17.93 -23.27
N TYR A 127 0.80 16.63 -22.99
CA TYR A 127 -0.20 15.64 -23.42
C TYR A 127 -1.46 15.63 -22.54
N THR A 128 -1.34 16.10 -21.30
CA THR A 128 -2.41 16.08 -20.29
C THR A 128 -3.08 17.44 -20.08
N GLY A 129 -2.58 18.48 -20.76
CA GLY A 129 -3.09 19.84 -20.77
C GLY A 129 -2.61 20.73 -19.62
N SER A 130 -1.97 20.17 -18.58
CA SER A 130 -1.35 20.95 -17.50
C SER A 130 -0.41 20.07 -16.65
N GLU A 131 0.56 20.69 -15.97
CA GLU A 131 1.42 19.99 -15.00
C GLU A 131 0.62 19.30 -13.89
N ARG A 132 -0.49 19.92 -13.46
CA ARG A 132 -1.37 19.35 -12.43
C ARG A 132 -2.06 18.07 -12.92
N SER A 133 -2.56 18.08 -14.15
CA SER A 133 -3.16 16.91 -14.79
C SER A 133 -2.12 15.80 -14.97
N GLY A 134 -0.93 16.16 -15.46
CA GLY A 134 0.20 15.26 -15.61
C GLY A 134 0.62 14.62 -14.29
N TYR A 135 0.69 15.41 -13.21
CA TYR A 135 0.95 14.89 -11.88
C TYR A 135 -0.09 13.86 -11.44
N TYR A 136 -1.39 14.12 -11.61
CA TYR A 136 -2.43 13.14 -11.21
C TYR A 136 -2.36 11.86 -12.02
N VAL A 137 -2.10 11.96 -13.33
CA VAL A 137 -1.90 10.79 -14.20
C VAL A 137 -0.68 9.99 -13.72
N ALA A 138 0.45 10.65 -13.47
CA ALA A 138 1.65 9.99 -12.97
C ALA A 138 1.43 9.38 -11.58
N GLN A 139 0.77 10.09 -10.66
CA GLN A 139 0.44 9.61 -9.32
C GLN A 139 -0.44 8.36 -9.36
N PHE A 140 -1.33 8.25 -10.34
CA PHE A 140 -2.17 7.06 -10.56
C PHE A 140 -1.39 5.89 -11.15
N PHE A 141 -0.62 6.12 -12.23
CA PHE A 141 0.01 5.04 -12.99
C PHE A 141 1.36 4.57 -12.44
N CYS A 142 2.17 5.46 -11.86
CA CYS A 142 3.48 5.09 -11.32
C CYS A 142 3.39 3.92 -10.31
N PRO A 143 2.48 3.92 -9.32
CA PRO A 143 2.32 2.78 -8.43
C PRO A 143 1.98 1.47 -9.12
N LEU A 144 1.17 1.51 -10.18
CA LEU A 144 0.74 0.33 -10.93
C LEU A 144 1.89 -0.26 -11.74
N VAL A 145 2.67 0.58 -12.42
CA VAL A 145 3.84 0.15 -13.19
C VAL A 145 4.88 -0.44 -12.25
N PHE A 146 5.17 0.22 -11.14
CA PHE A 146 6.16 -0.25 -10.17
C PHE A 146 5.76 -1.53 -9.44
N GLN A 147 4.48 -1.93 -9.46
CA GLN A 147 4.11 -3.26 -8.96
C GLN A 147 4.79 -4.39 -9.71
N THR A 148 5.22 -4.20 -10.95
CA THR A 148 6.03 -5.20 -11.66
C THR A 148 7.35 -5.49 -10.92
N PHE A 149 7.97 -4.51 -10.28
CA PHE A 149 9.20 -4.69 -9.51
C PHE A 149 8.95 -5.02 -8.04
N LEU A 150 7.96 -4.38 -7.43
CA LEU A 150 7.67 -4.50 -6.00
C LEU A 150 6.97 -5.82 -5.64
N THR A 151 6.20 -6.40 -6.56
CA THR A 151 5.53 -7.69 -6.36
C THR A 151 6.50 -8.84 -6.14
N PRO A 152 7.55 -9.04 -6.96
CA PRO A 152 8.61 -10.01 -6.67
C PRO A 152 9.15 -9.92 -5.24
N ILE A 153 9.54 -8.72 -4.81
CA ILE A 153 10.14 -8.47 -3.50
C ILE A 153 9.12 -8.81 -2.40
N HIS A 154 7.88 -8.35 -2.55
CA HIS A 154 6.80 -8.69 -1.63
C HIS A 154 6.62 -10.20 -1.49
N LEU A 155 6.54 -10.93 -2.60
CA LEU A 155 6.35 -12.39 -2.62
C LEU A 155 7.53 -13.13 -1.97
N LEU A 156 8.76 -12.67 -2.20
CA LEU A 156 9.95 -13.24 -1.56
C LEU A 156 9.90 -13.17 -0.04
N GLY A 157 9.33 -12.11 0.55
CA GLY A 157 9.18 -12.02 2.00
C GLY A 157 8.22 -13.08 2.56
N TYR A 158 7.14 -13.41 1.83
CA TYR A 158 6.24 -14.51 2.21
C TYR A 158 6.85 -15.88 1.95
N ASP A 159 7.66 -16.04 0.90
CA ASP A 159 8.38 -17.29 0.66
C ASP A 159 9.46 -17.53 1.72
N ALA A 160 10.19 -16.49 2.15
CA ALA A 160 11.15 -16.59 3.24
C ALA A 160 10.47 -17.00 4.56
N TYR A 161 9.22 -16.58 4.79
CA TYR A 161 8.44 -17.01 5.94
C TYR A 161 7.96 -18.47 5.80
N ASN A 162 7.30 -18.81 4.70
CA ASN A 162 6.66 -20.12 4.53
C ASN A 162 7.67 -21.24 4.26
N ASN A 163 8.74 -20.94 3.52
CA ASN A 163 9.75 -21.88 3.06
C ASN A 163 11.16 -21.32 3.36
N PRO A 164 11.59 -21.30 4.64
CA PRO A 164 12.87 -20.70 5.03
C PRO A 164 14.07 -21.40 4.37
N ASN A 165 13.95 -22.70 4.08
CA ASN A 165 15.03 -23.52 3.51
C ASN A 165 15.06 -23.53 1.96
N ASN A 166 14.19 -22.76 1.29
CA ASN A 166 14.20 -22.70 -0.17
C ASN A 166 15.53 -22.13 -0.69
N THR A 167 16.14 -22.83 -1.64
CA THR A 167 17.27 -22.37 -2.44
C THR A 167 16.87 -21.18 -3.32
N VAL A 168 17.84 -20.35 -3.74
CA VAL A 168 17.61 -19.20 -4.64
C VAL A 168 16.81 -19.61 -5.89
N ARG A 169 17.13 -20.76 -6.49
CA ARG A 169 16.42 -21.29 -7.66
C ARG A 169 14.94 -21.55 -7.38
N GLN A 170 14.62 -22.17 -6.23
CA GLN A 170 13.24 -22.42 -5.81
C GLN A 170 12.48 -21.11 -5.54
N ARG A 171 13.14 -20.11 -4.94
CA ARG A 171 12.53 -18.79 -4.73
C ARG A 171 12.18 -18.09 -6.04
N ILE A 172 13.08 -18.14 -7.02
CA ILE A 172 12.82 -17.60 -8.37
C ILE A 172 11.64 -18.31 -9.03
N GLN A 173 11.57 -19.64 -8.94
CA GLN A 173 10.45 -20.41 -9.47
C GLN A 173 9.12 -20.06 -8.77
N PHE A 174 9.14 -19.87 -7.44
CA PHE A 174 7.98 -19.42 -6.68
C PHE A 174 7.48 -18.05 -7.13
N VAL A 175 8.38 -17.07 -7.31
CA VAL A 175 8.00 -15.71 -7.75
C VAL A 175 7.43 -15.70 -9.16
N LYS A 176 8.01 -16.52 -10.07
CA LYS A 176 7.53 -16.64 -11.45
C LYS A 176 6.14 -17.28 -11.53
N LYS A 177 5.79 -18.14 -10.57
CA LYS A 177 4.49 -18.81 -10.53
C LYS A 177 3.36 -17.78 -10.32
N ASP A 178 2.39 -17.78 -11.23
CA ASP A 178 1.23 -16.86 -11.20
C ASP A 178 1.65 -15.37 -11.13
N TYR A 179 2.81 -15.02 -11.67
CA TYR A 179 3.41 -13.68 -11.58
C TYR A 179 2.44 -12.55 -11.95
N TRP A 180 1.87 -12.62 -13.16
CA TRP A 180 0.93 -11.63 -13.66
C TRP A 180 -0.39 -11.58 -12.88
N LYS A 181 -0.86 -12.72 -12.35
CA LYS A 181 -2.05 -12.76 -11.49
C LYS A 181 -1.79 -12.03 -10.16
N ASN A 182 -0.61 -12.22 -9.57
CA ASN A 182 -0.24 -11.53 -8.34
C ASN A 182 -0.06 -10.02 -8.57
N ILE A 183 0.54 -9.61 -9.68
CA ILE A 183 0.65 -8.18 -10.06
C ILE A 183 -0.74 -7.58 -10.23
N GLY A 184 -1.60 -8.18 -11.07
CA GLY A 184 -2.95 -7.66 -11.34
C GLY A 184 -3.77 -7.47 -10.06
N MET A 185 -3.72 -8.44 -9.14
CA MET A 185 -4.38 -8.31 -7.84
C MET A 185 -3.79 -7.22 -6.95
N ARG A 186 -2.47 -7.01 -7.01
CA ARG A 186 -1.82 -5.94 -6.24
C ARG A 186 -2.11 -4.56 -6.80
N CYS A 187 -2.15 -4.42 -8.12
CA CYS A 187 -2.60 -3.22 -8.81
C CYS A 187 -4.05 -2.90 -8.44
N PHE A 188 -4.97 -3.86 -8.57
CA PHE A 188 -6.37 -3.68 -8.22
C PHE A 188 -6.56 -3.19 -6.77
N ARG A 189 -5.85 -3.80 -5.82
CA ARG A 189 -5.91 -3.40 -4.40
C ARG A 189 -5.32 -2.01 -4.13
N GLN A 190 -4.47 -1.49 -5.00
CA GLN A 190 -3.83 -0.19 -4.85
C GLN A 190 -4.59 0.97 -5.48
N ILE A 191 -5.44 0.70 -6.47
CA ILE A 191 -6.28 1.74 -7.10
C ILE A 191 -7.17 2.42 -6.06
N SER A 192 -7.86 1.65 -5.23
CA SER A 192 -8.77 2.23 -4.23
C SER A 192 -8.08 3.21 -3.25
N PRO A 193 -7.00 2.85 -2.55
CA PRO A 193 -6.34 3.76 -1.62
C PRO A 193 -5.60 4.88 -2.34
N TRP A 194 -4.80 4.60 -3.36
CA TRP A 194 -3.93 5.63 -3.94
C TRP A 194 -4.69 6.62 -4.83
N SER A 195 -5.76 6.18 -5.48
CA SER A 195 -6.56 7.04 -6.36
C SER A 195 -7.74 7.64 -5.59
N ILE A 196 -8.68 6.82 -5.13
CA ILE A 196 -9.91 7.31 -4.49
C ILE A 196 -9.62 7.83 -3.08
N GLY A 197 -8.87 7.08 -2.29
CA GLY A 197 -8.58 7.41 -0.89
C GLY A 197 -7.76 8.68 -0.72
N THR A 198 -6.66 8.83 -1.46
CA THR A 198 -5.80 10.02 -1.36
C THR A 198 -6.49 11.29 -1.84
N ILE A 199 -7.18 11.22 -2.97
CA ILE A 199 -7.94 12.36 -3.51
C ILE A 199 -9.08 12.70 -2.54
N GLY A 200 -9.85 11.70 -2.11
CA GLY A 200 -10.95 11.86 -1.16
C GLY A 200 -10.50 12.47 0.16
N ASN A 201 -9.39 11.99 0.75
CA ASN A 201 -8.81 12.56 1.97
C ASN A 201 -8.44 14.04 1.78
N SER A 202 -7.80 14.37 0.65
CA SER A 202 -7.36 15.75 0.37
C SER A 202 -8.55 16.71 0.17
N GLU A 203 -9.61 16.27 -0.51
CA GLU A 203 -10.82 17.07 -0.70
C GLU A 203 -11.62 17.21 0.61
N LEU A 204 -11.77 16.14 1.38
CA LEU A 204 -12.44 16.18 2.69
C LEU A 204 -11.73 17.13 3.65
N ARG A 205 -10.39 17.06 3.73
CA ARG A 205 -9.61 18.00 4.54
C ARG A 205 -9.86 19.44 4.11
N ARG A 206 -9.74 19.75 2.80
CA ARG A 206 -10.01 21.09 2.27
C ARG A 206 -11.42 21.59 2.60
N TYR A 207 -12.42 20.72 2.50
CA TYR A 207 -13.79 21.04 2.87
C TYR A 207 -13.90 21.42 4.35
N PHE A 208 -13.38 20.59 5.26
CA PHE A 208 -13.45 20.86 6.70
C PHE A 208 -12.66 22.10 7.11
N THR A 209 -11.45 22.29 6.57
CA THR A 209 -10.66 23.50 6.84
C THR A 209 -11.42 24.77 6.47
N ARG A 210 -12.08 24.80 5.30
CA ARG A 210 -12.91 25.95 4.89
C ARG A 210 -14.12 26.15 5.79
N LEU A 211 -14.82 25.06 6.14
CA LEU A 211 -16.01 25.10 6.99
C LEU A 211 -15.71 25.66 8.39
N PHE A 212 -14.55 25.34 8.95
CA PHE A 212 -14.15 25.83 10.28
C PHE A 212 -13.46 27.18 10.23
N ALA A 213 -12.86 27.58 9.10
CA ALA A 213 -12.31 28.93 8.91
C ALA A 213 -13.40 29.98 8.62
N SER A 214 -14.60 29.57 8.17
CA SER A 214 -15.73 30.46 7.93
C SER A 214 -16.60 30.73 9.17
N LYS A 215 -16.17 30.26 10.35
CA LYS A 215 -16.81 30.52 11.65
C LYS A 215 -15.85 31.27 12.54
#